data_AF-A0A4Q5QBS4-F1
#
_entry.id   AF-A0A4Q5QBS4-F1
#
_cell.length_a   1.000
_cell.length_b   1.000
_cell.length_c   1.000
_cell.angle_alpha   90.00
_cell.angle_beta   90.00
_cell.angle_gamma   90.00
#
_symmetry.space_group_name_H-M   'P 1'
#
loop_
_entity.id
_entity.type
_entity.pdbx_description
1 polymer ?
#
loop_
_entity_poly.entity_id
_entity_poly.type
_entity_poly.pdbx_seq_one_letter_code
_entity_poly.pdbx_strand_id
1 'polypeptide(L)'
;IKLSDEDVLERIKEITHGEGPDAVIDCVGMEASGGGHGIIGAIAAVQEKLTSMQRPYALEQMITAVRSCGIISVPGVYAGPVPINMATVVQKGLTMKTGQTHVKRYLEPLTKLIQDGKIDPGFLITDRSTNLADGPDLYKKFRDKKDGCVKVVFNLS
;
A
#
# COMPACT_ATOMS: atom_id res chain seq x y z
N ILE A 1 5.50 6.80 -12.19
CA ILE A 1 5.02 8.17 -11.93
C ILE A 1 5.23 8.43 -10.45
N LYS A 2 6.07 9.40 -10.08
CA LYS A 2 6.31 9.76 -8.68
C LYS A 2 5.52 11.04 -8.42
N LEU A 3 4.45 10.95 -7.64
CA LEU A 3 3.48 12.04 -7.42
C LEU A 3 3.79 12.81 -6.12
N SER A 4 5.05 12.91 -5.73
CA SER A 4 5.42 13.51 -4.44
C SER A 4 5.12 15.01 -4.35
N ASP A 5 5.00 15.68 -5.50
CA ASP A 5 4.92 17.14 -5.62
C ASP A 5 3.66 17.60 -6.39
N GLU A 6 2.73 16.68 -6.70
CA GLU A 6 1.49 16.92 -7.45
C GLU A 6 0.27 16.48 -6.63
N ASP A 7 -0.91 17.08 -6.88
CA ASP A 7 -2.16 16.53 -6.34
C ASP A 7 -2.47 15.20 -7.03
N VAL A 8 -2.30 14.12 -6.28
CA VAL A 8 -2.51 12.74 -6.73
C VAL A 8 -3.91 12.54 -7.33
N LEU A 9 -4.95 13.16 -6.75
CA LEU A 9 -6.31 13.00 -7.22
C LEU A 9 -6.54 13.73 -8.54
N GLU A 10 -6.00 14.93 -8.69
CA GLU A 10 -6.06 15.65 -9.97
C GLU A 10 -5.37 14.84 -11.06
N ARG A 11 -4.18 14.33 -10.79
CA ARG A 11 -3.45 13.54 -11.77
C ARG A 11 -4.17 12.25 -12.15
N ILE A 12 -4.78 11.57 -11.18
CA ILE A 12 -5.62 10.39 -11.46
C ILE A 12 -6.80 10.78 -12.34
N LYS A 13 -7.49 11.88 -12.03
CA LYS A 13 -8.61 12.36 -12.87
C LYS A 13 -8.16 12.65 -14.30
N GLU A 14 -7.03 13.33 -14.49
CA GLU A 14 -6.51 13.63 -15.82
C GLU A 14 -6.28 12.36 -16.65
N ILE A 15 -5.57 11.37 -16.09
CA ILE A 15 -5.23 10.14 -16.83
C ILE A 15 -6.42 9.18 -16.98
N THR A 16 -7.50 9.41 -16.22
CA THR A 16 -8.75 8.63 -16.30
C THR A 16 -9.91 9.42 -16.92
N HIS A 17 -9.63 10.56 -17.55
CA HIS A 17 -10.62 11.42 -18.18
C HIS A 17 -11.78 11.84 -17.25
N GLY A 18 -11.47 12.02 -15.96
CA GLY A 18 -12.41 12.45 -14.93
C GLY A 18 -13.23 11.33 -14.28
N GLU A 19 -13.19 10.11 -14.82
CA GLU A 19 -14.00 8.99 -14.33
C GLU A 19 -13.42 8.34 -13.05
N GLY A 20 -12.09 8.31 -12.95
CA GLY A 20 -11.38 7.51 -11.96
C GLY A 20 -11.13 6.07 -12.42
N PRO A 21 -10.23 5.33 -11.76
CA PRO A 21 -9.89 3.96 -12.14
C PRO A 21 -11.02 2.97 -11.80
N ASP A 22 -11.11 1.88 -12.57
CA ASP A 22 -12.03 0.75 -12.30
C ASP A 22 -11.76 0.08 -10.95
N ALA A 23 -10.49 0.01 -10.57
CA ALA A 23 -10.05 -0.63 -9.35
C ALA A 23 -8.85 0.08 -8.73
N VAL A 24 -8.76 0.03 -7.40
CA VAL A 24 -7.66 0.57 -6.60
C VAL A 24 -7.23 -0.47 -5.56
N ILE A 25 -5.95 -0.47 -5.21
CA ILE A 25 -5.35 -1.45 -4.29
C ILE A 25 -4.56 -0.73 -3.20
N ASP A 26 -4.95 -0.92 -1.95
CA ASP A 26 -4.21 -0.45 -0.78
C ASP A 26 -3.12 -1.44 -0.38
N CYS A 27 -1.89 -1.16 -0.82
CA CYS A 27 -0.69 -1.91 -0.46
C CYS A 27 0.12 -1.25 0.67
N VAL A 28 -0.48 -0.30 1.42
CA VAL A 28 0.23 0.52 2.41
C VAL A 28 -0.25 0.20 3.82
N GLY A 29 -1.57 0.24 4.06
CA GLY A 29 -2.14 0.07 5.40
C GLY A 29 -1.64 1.14 6.38
N MET A 30 -1.26 0.71 7.59
CA MET A 30 -0.80 1.58 8.69
C MET A 30 0.38 2.51 8.35
N GLU A 31 1.20 2.19 7.35
CA GLU A 31 2.37 3.01 7.01
C GLU A 31 2.05 4.18 6.07
N ALA A 32 0.76 4.51 5.90
CA ALA A 32 0.31 5.62 5.09
C ALA A 32 0.78 6.97 5.67
N SER A 33 1.99 7.36 5.32
CA SER A 33 2.56 8.69 5.57
C SER A 33 2.14 9.61 4.42
N GLY A 34 1.24 10.54 4.71
CA GLY A 34 0.73 11.47 3.69
C GLY A 34 -0.38 12.43 4.12
N GLY A 35 -0.91 12.29 5.34
CA GLY A 35 -1.98 13.16 5.85
C GLY A 35 -1.54 14.59 6.15
N GLY A 36 -1.30 15.39 5.11
CA GLY A 36 -1.12 16.85 5.16
C GLY A 36 0.25 17.34 5.61
N HIS A 37 0.83 18.27 4.85
CA HIS A 37 1.95 19.09 5.32
C HIS A 37 1.44 20.20 6.26
N GLY A 38 2.23 20.57 7.27
CA GLY A 38 1.91 21.69 8.17
C GLY A 38 0.95 21.34 9.31
N ILE A 39 0.14 22.32 9.74
CA ILE A 39 -0.67 22.27 10.97
C ILE A 39 -1.70 21.12 10.95
N ILE A 40 -2.25 20.79 9.77
CA ILE A 40 -3.27 19.75 9.60
C ILE A 40 -2.70 18.36 9.90
N GLY A 41 -1.49 18.06 9.41
CA GLY A 41 -0.83 16.78 9.69
C GLY A 41 -0.41 16.62 11.14
N ALA A 42 -0.02 17.72 11.79
CA ALA A 42 0.32 17.75 13.21
C ALA A 42 -0.90 17.53 14.13
N ILE A 43 -2.02 18.21 13.86
CA ILE A 43 -3.27 18.04 14.61
C ILE A 43 -3.75 16.59 14.51
N ALA A 44 -3.77 16.03 13.30
CA ALA A 44 -4.21 14.67 13.10
C ALA A 44 -3.26 13.64 13.77
N ALA A 45 -1.96 13.94 13.93
CA ALA A 45 -1.00 13.08 14.67
C ALA A 45 -1.21 13.08 16.18
N VAL A 46 -1.60 14.23 16.71
CA VAL A 46 -2.03 14.34 18.11
C VAL A 46 -3.32 13.54 18.32
N GLN A 47 -4.26 13.62 17.38
CA GLN A 47 -5.55 12.94 17.46
C GLN A 47 -5.41 11.41 17.40
N GLU A 48 -4.57 10.87 16.53
CA GLU A 48 -4.23 9.44 16.44
C GLU A 48 -3.68 8.88 17.78
N LYS A 49 -2.79 9.65 18.43
CA LYS A 49 -2.27 9.29 19.76
C LYS A 49 -3.32 9.34 20.86
N LEU A 50 -4.33 10.21 20.73
CA LEU A 50 -5.37 10.42 21.74
C LEU A 50 -6.55 9.44 21.60
N THR A 51 -6.89 9.02 20.37
CA THR A 51 -8.11 8.25 20.09
C THR A 51 -7.86 6.79 19.72
N SER A 52 -6.59 6.38 19.52
CA SER A 52 -6.20 5.06 19.02
C SER A 52 -6.80 4.71 17.64
N MET A 53 -7.36 5.69 16.92
CA MET A 53 -7.85 5.52 15.55
C MET A 53 -6.70 5.70 14.57
N GLN A 54 -6.58 4.78 13.63
CA GLN A 54 -5.55 4.84 12.59
C GLN A 54 -5.96 5.80 11.48
N ARG A 55 -4.98 6.37 10.78
CA ARG A 55 -5.23 7.26 9.63
C ARG A 55 -5.18 6.52 8.31
N PRO A 56 -6.32 6.36 7.62
CA PRO A 56 -6.38 5.68 6.34
C PRO A 56 -6.15 6.65 5.17
N TYR A 57 -5.11 7.50 5.22
CA TYR A 57 -4.94 8.55 4.20
C TYR A 57 -4.98 7.97 2.77
N ALA A 58 -4.22 6.90 2.52
CA ALA A 58 -4.22 6.23 1.23
C ALA A 58 -5.60 5.66 0.85
N LEU A 59 -6.31 5.04 1.80
CA LEU A 59 -7.62 4.43 1.57
C LEU A 59 -8.73 5.49 1.36
N GLU A 60 -8.70 6.63 2.04
CA GLU A 60 -9.63 7.75 1.78
C GLU A 60 -9.44 8.35 0.38
N GLN A 61 -8.18 8.53 -0.02
CA GLN A 61 -7.84 8.97 -1.37
C GLN A 61 -8.33 7.96 -2.41
N MET A 62 -8.17 6.66 -2.16
CA MET A 62 -8.68 5.58 -3.01
C MET A 62 -10.21 5.58 -3.13
N ILE A 63 -10.94 5.74 -2.02
CA ILE A 63 -12.41 5.84 -2.01
C ILE A 63 -12.87 7.04 -2.83
N THR A 64 -12.14 8.15 -2.77
CA THR A 64 -12.44 9.35 -3.55
C THR A 64 -12.13 9.15 -5.03
N ALA A 65 -10.97 8.56 -5.35
CA ALA A 65 -10.45 8.43 -6.70
C ALA A 65 -11.19 7.39 -7.55
N VAL A 66 -11.53 6.22 -6.99
CA VAL A 66 -12.10 5.09 -7.75
C VAL A 66 -13.42 5.47 -8.43
N ARG A 67 -13.73 4.98 -9.62
CA ARG A 67 -15.01 5.31 -10.28
C ARG A 67 -16.23 4.73 -9.55
N SER A 68 -17.42 5.21 -9.90
CA SER A 68 -18.68 4.58 -9.48
C SER A 68 -18.73 3.10 -9.90
N CYS A 69 -19.28 2.27 -9.01
CA CYS A 69 -19.32 0.81 -9.10
C CYS A 69 -17.93 0.14 -9.20
N GLY A 70 -16.86 0.83 -8.81
CA GLY A 70 -15.50 0.31 -8.82
C GLY A 70 -15.15 -0.58 -7.63
N ILE A 71 -13.94 -1.14 -7.67
CA ILE A 71 -13.45 -2.12 -6.69
C ILE A 71 -12.29 -1.53 -5.88
N ILE A 72 -12.36 -1.69 -4.55
CA ILE A 72 -11.26 -1.40 -3.63
C ILE A 72 -10.75 -2.72 -3.07
N SER A 73 -9.47 -3.04 -3.30
CA SER A 73 -8.79 -4.16 -2.66
C SER A 73 -7.88 -3.67 -1.54
N VAL A 74 -7.99 -4.24 -0.35
CA VAL A 74 -7.26 -3.81 0.85
C VAL A 74 -6.46 -4.99 1.44
N PRO A 75 -5.30 -5.33 0.84
CA PRO A 75 -4.32 -6.23 1.46
C PRO A 75 -3.48 -5.54 2.55
N GLY A 76 -3.40 -4.20 2.54
CA GLY A 76 -2.73 -3.40 3.56
C GLY A 76 -3.25 -3.69 4.96
N VAL A 77 -2.33 -3.78 5.92
CA VAL A 77 -2.67 -4.14 7.31
C VAL A 77 -3.09 -2.90 8.08
N TYR A 78 -4.23 -2.99 8.76
CA TYR A 78 -4.70 -2.04 9.77
C TYR A 78 -4.83 -2.78 11.10
N ALA A 79 -4.24 -2.23 12.18
CA ALA A 79 -4.19 -2.87 13.50
C ALA A 79 -5.15 -2.25 14.53
N GLY A 80 -5.87 -1.20 14.14
CA GLY A 80 -6.82 -0.51 15.00
C GLY A 80 -8.02 0.00 14.21
N PRO A 81 -9.01 0.62 14.88
CA PRO A 81 -10.17 1.20 14.21
C PRO A 81 -9.78 2.24 13.17
N VAL A 82 -10.46 2.20 12.02
CA VAL A 82 -10.24 3.09 10.89
C VAL A 82 -11.55 3.81 10.55
N PRO A 83 -11.63 5.15 10.64
CA PRO A 83 -12.82 5.88 10.20
C PRO A 83 -12.91 5.84 8.66
N ILE A 84 -14.09 5.52 8.13
CA ILE A 84 -14.33 5.48 6.69
C ILE A 84 -15.61 6.26 6.39
N ASN A 85 -15.58 7.08 5.33
CA ASN A 85 -16.79 7.76 4.83
C ASN A 85 -17.71 6.77 4.11
N MET A 86 -18.54 6.07 4.88
CA MET A 86 -19.49 5.09 4.36
C MET A 86 -20.55 5.69 3.44
N ALA A 87 -20.91 6.98 3.60
CA ALA A 87 -21.85 7.63 2.71
C ALA A 87 -21.32 7.67 1.27
N THR A 88 -20.04 8.00 1.08
CA THR A 88 -19.39 7.96 -0.25
C THR A 88 -19.30 6.55 -0.80
N VAL A 89 -18.96 5.56 0.05
CA VAL A 89 -18.89 4.14 -0.36
C VAL A 89 -20.24 3.67 -0.91
N VAL A 90 -21.33 3.98 -0.20
CA VAL A 90 -22.70 3.62 -0.62
C VAL A 90 -23.12 4.41 -1.86
N GLN A 91 -22.90 5.73 -1.88
CA GLN A 91 -23.29 6.59 -3.00
C GLN A 91 -22.64 6.16 -4.32
N LYS A 92 -21.37 5.74 -4.27
CA LYS A 92 -20.64 5.26 -5.44
C LYS A 92 -20.88 3.78 -5.73
N GLY A 93 -21.62 3.04 -4.89
CA GLY A 93 -21.88 1.61 -5.08
C GLY A 93 -20.61 0.76 -5.11
N LEU A 94 -19.64 1.05 -4.23
CA LEU A 94 -18.32 0.42 -4.29
C LEU A 94 -18.31 -1.02 -3.75
N THR A 95 -17.46 -1.86 -4.34
CA THR A 95 -17.13 -3.18 -3.79
C THR A 95 -15.80 -3.12 -3.04
N MET A 96 -15.79 -3.47 -1.76
CA MET A 96 -14.56 -3.55 -0.95
C MET A 96 -14.19 -5.02 -0.67
N LYS A 97 -12.94 -5.40 -0.97
CA LYS A 97 -12.37 -6.72 -0.67
C LYS A 97 -11.17 -6.58 0.24
N THR A 98 -11.25 -7.13 1.44
CA THR A 98 -10.24 -6.94 2.49
C THR A 98 -9.76 -8.29 3.06
N GLY A 99 -8.74 -8.23 3.92
CA GLY A 99 -8.30 -9.36 4.73
C GLY A 99 -6.90 -9.87 4.39
N GLN A 100 -6.44 -10.83 5.18
CA GLN A 100 -5.15 -11.47 4.97
C GLN A 100 -5.16 -12.26 3.66
N THR A 101 -4.07 -12.17 2.89
CA THR A 101 -3.99 -12.82 1.58
C THR A 101 -4.10 -14.33 1.72
N HIS A 102 -4.96 -14.95 0.92
CA HIS A 102 -5.09 -16.41 0.84
C HIS A 102 -3.90 -17.04 0.10
N VAL A 103 -2.71 -17.02 0.71
CA VAL A 103 -1.46 -17.44 0.07
C VAL A 103 -1.58 -18.83 -0.56
N LYS A 104 -2.15 -19.81 0.17
CA LYS A 104 -2.35 -21.18 -0.35
C LYS A 104 -3.17 -21.24 -1.64
N ARG A 105 -4.12 -20.32 -1.83
CA ARG A 105 -4.95 -20.27 -3.05
C ARG A 105 -4.14 -19.86 -4.29
N TYR A 106 -3.15 -18.99 -4.10
CA TYR A 106 -2.39 -18.38 -5.20
C TYR A 106 -0.99 -18.96 -5.36
N LEU A 107 -0.50 -19.72 -4.39
CA LEU A 107 0.87 -20.24 -4.37
C LEU A 107 1.21 -21.07 -5.62
N GLU A 108 0.41 -22.10 -5.91
CA GLU A 108 0.68 -23.01 -7.04
C GLU A 108 0.56 -22.30 -8.40
N PRO A 109 -0.54 -21.55 -8.69
CA PRO A 109 -0.64 -20.80 -9.95
C PRO A 109 0.51 -19.81 -10.16
N LEU A 110 0.89 -19.03 -9.14
CA LEU A 110 1.96 -18.04 -9.26
C LEU A 110 3.34 -18.71 -9.42
N THR A 111 3.59 -19.80 -8.71
CA THR A 111 4.84 -20.57 -8.86
C THR A 111 4.98 -21.12 -10.28
N LYS A 112 3.88 -21.63 -10.86
CA LYS A 112 3.87 -22.10 -12.25
C LYS A 112 4.21 -20.98 -13.24
N LEU A 113 3.68 -19.78 -13.05
CA LEU A 113 4.03 -18.64 -13.91
C LEU A 113 5.52 -18.30 -13.86
N ILE A 114 6.16 -18.47 -12.69
CA ILE A 114 7.61 -18.27 -12.54
C ILE A 114 8.38 -19.39 -13.24
N GLN A 115 8.00 -20.65 -13.02
CA GLN A 115 8.64 -21.81 -13.64
C GLN A 115 8.51 -21.81 -15.18
N ASP A 116 7.36 -21.36 -15.69
CA ASP A 116 7.10 -21.19 -17.12
C ASP A 116 7.84 -19.97 -17.71
N GLY A 117 8.59 -19.21 -16.92
CA GLY A 117 9.30 -18.00 -17.36
C GLY A 117 8.39 -16.83 -17.73
N LYS A 118 7.10 -16.87 -17.38
CA LYS A 118 6.13 -15.80 -17.68
C LYS A 118 6.28 -14.59 -16.76
N ILE A 119 6.83 -14.80 -15.56
CA ILE A 119 7.12 -13.75 -14.59
C ILE A 119 8.46 -14.05 -13.92
N ASP A 120 9.36 -13.07 -13.88
CA ASP A 120 10.58 -13.12 -13.07
C ASP A 120 10.49 -12.05 -11.96
N PRO A 121 10.26 -12.43 -10.69
CA PRO A 121 10.22 -11.48 -9.58
C PRO A 121 11.63 -11.12 -9.06
N GLY A 122 12.70 -11.65 -9.65
CA GLY A 122 14.07 -11.46 -9.20
C GLY A 122 14.49 -9.99 -9.10
N PHE A 123 13.97 -9.12 -9.98
CA PHE A 123 14.24 -7.68 -9.96
C PHE A 123 13.78 -6.97 -8.69
N LEU A 124 12.84 -7.57 -7.93
CA LEU A 124 12.40 -7.01 -6.65
C LEU A 124 13.47 -7.15 -5.57
N ILE A 125 14.32 -8.19 -5.66
CA ILE A 125 15.34 -8.53 -4.66
C ILE A 125 16.54 -7.59 -4.84
N THR A 126 16.60 -6.54 -4.04
CA THR A 126 17.68 -5.54 -4.08
C THR A 126 18.90 -5.96 -3.28
N ASP A 127 18.69 -6.76 -2.24
CA ASP A 127 19.72 -7.09 -1.26
C ASP A 127 19.66 -8.57 -0.90
N ARG A 128 20.84 -9.18 -0.79
CA ARG A 128 21.00 -10.56 -0.33
C ARG A 128 22.02 -10.60 0.80
N SER A 129 21.69 -11.29 1.88
CA SER A 129 22.66 -11.49 2.95
C SER A 129 23.76 -12.45 2.51
N THR A 130 24.95 -12.28 3.07
CA THR A 130 26.04 -13.26 2.96
C THR A 130 25.93 -14.32 4.05
N ASN A 131 25.34 -13.97 5.20
CA ASN A 131 25.08 -14.87 6.32
C ASN A 131 23.92 -14.32 7.17
N LEU A 132 23.50 -15.05 8.22
CA LEU A 132 22.41 -14.59 9.11
C LEU A 132 22.79 -13.43 10.03
N ALA A 133 24.08 -13.28 10.39
CA ALA A 133 24.57 -12.22 11.26
C ALA A 133 24.52 -10.83 10.62
N ASP A 134 24.39 -10.73 9.29
CA ASP A 134 24.13 -9.47 8.57
C ASP A 134 22.74 -8.89 8.88
N GLY A 135 21.87 -9.67 9.54
CA GLY A 135 20.48 -9.33 9.78
C GLY A 135 20.25 -7.94 10.38
N PRO A 136 20.85 -7.57 11.52
CA PRO A 136 20.65 -6.26 12.12
C PRO A 136 20.91 -5.08 11.16
N ASP A 137 21.97 -5.17 10.37
CA ASP A 137 22.33 -4.12 9.40
C ASP A 137 21.36 -4.11 8.21
N LEU A 138 20.93 -5.27 7.73
CA LEU A 138 19.94 -5.37 6.65
C LEU A 138 18.55 -4.88 7.08
N TYR A 139 18.12 -5.18 8.30
CA TYR A 139 16.89 -4.63 8.88
C TYR A 139 16.97 -3.10 9.00
N LYS A 140 18.11 -2.57 9.46
CA LYS A 140 18.35 -1.12 9.52
C LYS A 140 18.31 -0.49 8.13
N LYS A 141 18.97 -1.10 7.14
CA LYS A 141 18.98 -0.65 5.74
C LYS A 141 17.56 -0.59 5.16
N PHE A 142 16.76 -1.64 5.37
CA PHE A 142 15.37 -1.72 4.91
C PHE A 142 14.49 -0.65 5.56
N ARG A 143 14.54 -0.52 6.90
CA ARG A 143 13.76 0.49 7.65
C ARG A 143 14.11 1.92 7.21
N ASP A 144 15.40 2.21 7.07
CA ASP A 144 15.90 3.54 6.72
C ASP A 144 15.80 3.81 5.20
N LYS A 145 15.31 2.83 4.40
CA LYS A 145 15.20 2.87 2.93
C LYS A 145 16.50 3.29 2.23
N LYS A 146 17.64 2.86 2.77
CA LYS A 146 18.97 3.23 2.26
C LYS A 146 19.32 2.47 0.98
N ASP A 147 20.05 3.15 0.10
CA ASP A 147 20.57 2.61 -1.16
C ASP A 147 19.51 1.96 -2.06
N GLY A 148 18.26 2.43 -1.97
CA GLY A 148 17.15 1.86 -2.75
C GLY A 148 16.77 0.45 -2.32
N CYS A 149 17.03 0.05 -1.07
CA CYS A 149 16.63 -1.24 -0.53
C CYS A 149 15.10 -1.42 -0.59
N VAL A 150 14.63 -2.42 -1.35
CA VAL A 150 13.21 -2.76 -1.53
C VAL A 150 12.88 -4.13 -0.96
N LYS A 151 13.72 -5.15 -1.20
CA LYS A 151 13.51 -6.51 -0.70
C LYS A 151 14.83 -7.17 -0.36
N VAL A 152 14.96 -7.54 0.91
CA VAL A 152 16.07 -8.34 1.42
C VAL A 152 15.70 -9.83 1.39
N VAL A 153 16.61 -10.67 0.92
CA VAL A 153 16.53 -12.14 1.05
C VAL A 153 17.73 -12.64 1.85
N PHE A 154 17.47 -13.48 2.85
CA PHE A 154 18.52 -14.10 3.64
C PHE A 154 19.00 -15.39 2.99
N ASN A 155 20.30 -15.51 2.80
CA ASN A 155 20.93 -16.77 2.45
C ASN A 155 21.46 -17.43 3.73
N LEU A 156 21.29 -18.75 3.82
CA LEU A 156 21.69 -19.57 4.97
C LEU A 156 23.13 -20.11 4.85
N SER A 157 23.80 -19.86 3.72
CA SER A 157 25.11 -20.39 3.33
C SER A 157 26.23 -19.39 3.55
#